data_AF-A0A2A5HAZ8-F1
#
_entry.id   AF-A0A2A5HAZ8-F1
#
_cell.length_a   1.000
_cell.length_b   1.000
_cell.length_c   1.000
_cell.angle_alpha   90.00
_cell.angle_beta   90.00
_cell.angle_gamma   90.00
#
_symmetry.space_group_name_H-M   'P 1'
#
loop_
_entity.id
_entity.type
_entity.pdbx_description
1 polymer ?
#
loop_
_entity_poly.entity_id
_entity_poly.type
_entity_poly.pdbx_seq_one_letter_code
_entity_poly.pdbx_strand_id
1 'polypeptide(L)'
;MHANSLKDKAVWASQTLHAYPRAELIPPVTIIDGLDTIETSGIDDSMLGHSYVGSARAMLTDLSSWFKSGLHANERAGLEEEKTAKGESYWRIT
;
A
#
# COMPACT_ATOMS: atom_id res chain seq x y z
N MET A 1 -21.41 -17.40 -18.82
CA MET A 1 -20.38 -17.75 -17.83
C MET A 1 -19.06 -17.27 -18.38
N HIS A 2 -18.43 -16.22 -17.87
CA HIS A 2 -17.70 -16.24 -16.60
C HIS A 2 -17.78 -14.88 -15.91
N ALA A 3 -18.18 -14.91 -14.64
CA ALA A 3 -18.20 -13.75 -13.75
C ALA A 3 -16.78 -13.48 -13.24
N ASN A 4 -16.17 -12.40 -13.72
CA ASN A 4 -15.02 -11.76 -13.08
C ASN A 4 -15.25 -10.23 -13.04
N SER A 5 -16.46 -9.83 -12.66
CA SER A 5 -16.90 -8.42 -12.61
C SER A 5 -17.57 -8.12 -11.26
N LEU A 6 -16.83 -8.31 -10.18
CA LEU A 6 -17.21 -7.89 -8.83
C LEU A 6 -16.16 -6.99 -8.16
N LYS A 7 -14.91 -6.96 -8.66
CA LYS A 7 -13.85 -6.10 -8.10
C LYS A 7 -14.11 -4.61 -8.32
N ASP A 8 -14.73 -4.22 -9.44
CA ASP A 8 -14.98 -2.79 -9.72
C ASP A 8 -16.27 -2.25 -9.09
N LYS A 9 -17.27 -3.11 -8.84
CA LYS A 9 -18.57 -2.66 -8.32
C LYS A 9 -18.53 -2.30 -6.84
N ALA A 10 -17.74 -2.99 -6.02
CA ALA A 10 -17.61 -2.65 -4.60
C ALA A 10 -16.87 -1.32 -4.41
N VAL A 11 -15.79 -1.10 -5.17
CA VAL A 11 -15.02 0.15 -5.18
C VAL A 11 -15.89 1.31 -5.65
N TRP A 12 -16.62 1.13 -6.76
CA TRP A 12 -17.51 2.15 -7.33
C TRP A 12 -18.77 2.41 -6.47
N ALA A 13 -19.40 1.37 -5.92
CA ALA A 13 -20.54 1.53 -5.01
C ALA A 13 -20.14 2.28 -3.74
N SER A 14 -18.93 2.03 -3.21
CA SER A 14 -18.38 2.79 -2.11
C SER A 14 -18.12 4.26 -2.50
N GLN A 15 -17.85 4.59 -3.79
CA GLN A 15 -17.49 5.97 -4.22
C GLN A 15 -18.69 6.90 -4.10
N THR A 16 -19.87 6.34 -4.27
CA THR A 16 -21.14 7.06 -4.16
C THR A 16 -21.52 7.34 -2.70
N LEU A 17 -20.92 6.62 -1.74
CA LEU A 17 -21.33 6.66 -0.32
C LEU A 17 -20.39 7.47 0.59
N HIS A 18 -19.10 7.65 0.24
CA HIS A 18 -18.11 8.31 1.12
C HIS A 18 -17.17 9.28 0.38
N ALA A 19 -17.11 10.53 0.84
CA ALA A 19 -16.33 11.63 0.25
C ALA A 19 -14.91 11.81 0.85
N TYR A 20 -14.35 10.78 1.48
CA TYR A 20 -13.00 10.84 2.07
C TYR A 20 -11.93 10.34 1.10
N PRO A 21 -10.70 10.89 1.14
CA PRO A 21 -9.56 10.33 0.42
C PRO A 21 -9.39 8.85 0.79
N ARG A 22 -9.33 7.97 -0.20
CA ARG A 22 -9.14 6.55 0.07
C ARG A 22 -7.66 6.22 0.02
N ALA A 23 -7.25 5.37 0.96
CA ALA A 23 -5.90 4.82 1.02
C ALA A 23 -5.52 3.96 -0.21
N GLU A 24 -6.49 3.58 -1.06
CA GLU A 24 -6.26 2.83 -2.29
C GLU A 24 -5.93 3.69 -3.52
N LEU A 25 -6.13 5.02 -3.45
CA LEU A 25 -5.90 5.91 -4.58
C LEU A 25 -4.51 6.54 -4.45
N ILE A 26 -3.64 6.30 -5.42
CA ILE A 26 -2.32 6.93 -5.51
C ILE A 26 -2.17 7.47 -6.94
N PRO A 27 -2.13 8.81 -7.15
CA PRO A 27 -2.30 9.91 -6.20
C PRO A 27 -3.79 10.25 -5.90
N PRO A 28 -4.12 10.79 -4.71
CA PRO A 28 -3.22 11.22 -3.63
C PRO A 28 -2.98 10.14 -2.57
N VAL A 29 -1.72 9.93 -2.20
CA VAL A 29 -1.34 9.09 -1.04
C VAL A 29 -2.03 9.61 0.22
N THR A 30 -2.68 8.72 0.96
CA THR A 30 -3.34 9.07 2.22
C THR A 30 -2.34 9.05 3.37
N ILE A 31 -2.14 10.20 4.01
CA ILE A 31 -1.26 10.38 5.17
C ILE A 31 -2.12 10.64 6.40
N ILE A 32 -1.78 9.98 7.51
CA ILE A 32 -2.42 10.17 8.81
C ILE A 32 -1.32 10.45 9.83
N ASP A 33 -1.45 11.54 10.57
CA ASP A 33 -0.48 11.91 11.59
C ASP A 33 -0.31 10.80 12.65
N GLY A 34 0.94 10.45 12.92
CA GLY A 34 1.30 9.40 13.88
C GLY A 34 1.26 7.98 13.34
N LEU A 35 0.98 7.79 12.04
CA LEU A 35 1.07 6.48 11.37
C LEU A 35 2.11 6.50 10.25
N ASP A 36 2.81 5.38 10.10
CA ASP A 36 3.67 5.14 8.92
C ASP A 36 2.79 4.71 7.74
N THR A 37 2.76 5.48 6.66
CA THR A 37 2.12 5.09 5.40
C THR A 37 3.13 4.37 4.50
N ILE A 38 2.81 3.13 4.11
CA ILE A 38 3.64 2.32 3.20
C ILE A 38 2.87 2.04 1.90
N GLU A 39 3.42 2.46 0.77
CA GLU A 39 2.97 2.16 -0.58
C GLU A 39 3.59 0.85 -1.07
N THR A 40 2.76 -0.04 -1.64
CA THR A 40 3.18 -1.37 -2.13
C THR A 40 3.35 -1.48 -3.65
N SER A 41 3.15 -0.40 -4.40
CA SER A 41 3.23 -0.41 -5.88
C SER A 41 4.64 -0.70 -6.41
N GLY A 42 5.68 -0.49 -5.59
CA GLY A 42 7.09 -0.65 -5.98
C GLY A 42 7.56 -2.07 -6.29
N ILE A 43 6.77 -3.11 -5.96
CA ILE A 43 7.15 -4.54 -6.13
C ILE A 43 6.51 -5.18 -7.39
N ASP A 44 5.93 -4.35 -8.26
CA ASP A 44 5.35 -4.66 -9.57
C ASP A 44 4.12 -5.60 -9.63
N ASP A 45 3.32 -5.23 -10.62
CA ASP A 45 1.89 -5.44 -10.83
C ASP A 45 1.69 -6.22 -12.14
N SER A 46 2.32 -7.40 -12.27
CA SER A 46 2.27 -8.21 -13.50
C SER A 46 1.64 -9.59 -13.30
N MET A 47 0.47 -9.74 -13.95
CA MET A 47 -0.13 -10.95 -14.52
C MET A 47 -0.64 -12.04 -13.55
N LEU A 48 -1.93 -11.94 -13.22
CA LEU A 48 -2.88 -13.07 -13.07
C LEU A 48 -2.58 -14.16 -12.02
N GLY A 49 -1.74 -13.91 -11.00
CA GLY A 49 -1.73 -14.73 -9.78
C GLY A 49 -0.40 -15.37 -9.36
N HIS A 50 0.75 -14.94 -9.90
CA HIS A 50 2.06 -15.53 -9.54
C HIS A 50 3.09 -14.58 -8.90
N SER A 51 2.88 -13.26 -8.91
CA SER A 51 3.73 -12.29 -8.18
C SER A 51 3.34 -12.06 -6.71
N TYR A 52 2.25 -12.70 -6.23
CA TYR A 52 1.82 -12.63 -4.82
C TYR A 52 2.94 -13.07 -3.87
N VAL A 53 3.78 -14.03 -4.27
CA VAL A 53 4.82 -14.55 -3.38
C VAL A 53 5.93 -13.52 -3.16
N GLY A 54 6.29 -12.73 -4.18
CA GLY A 54 7.32 -11.69 -4.06
C GLY A 54 6.84 -10.52 -3.20
N SER A 55 5.69 -9.95 -3.56
CA SER A 55 5.04 -8.86 -2.81
C SER A 55 4.67 -9.28 -1.39
N ALA A 56 4.02 -10.44 -1.21
CA ALA A 56 3.70 -10.94 0.13
C ALA A 56 4.96 -11.24 0.93
N ARG A 57 6.05 -11.72 0.34
CA ARG A 57 7.29 -11.96 1.09
C ARG A 57 7.91 -10.67 1.58
N ALA A 58 8.00 -9.65 0.74
CA ALA A 58 8.52 -8.34 1.16
C ALA A 58 7.65 -7.74 2.26
N MET A 59 6.32 -7.72 2.06
CA MET A 59 5.37 -7.22 3.06
C MET A 59 5.41 -8.01 4.38
N LEU A 60 5.43 -9.34 4.32
CA LEU A 60 5.52 -10.20 5.51
C LEU A 60 6.86 -10.05 6.22
N THR A 61 7.94 -9.76 5.47
CA THR A 61 9.25 -9.47 6.06
C THR A 61 9.25 -8.13 6.78
N ASP A 62 8.69 -7.09 6.15
CA ASP A 62 8.51 -5.76 6.79
C ASP A 62 7.68 -5.90 8.07
N LEU A 63 6.49 -6.50 7.99
CA LEU A 63 5.62 -6.74 9.14
C LEU A 63 6.32 -7.57 10.22
N SER A 64 7.01 -8.67 9.84
CA SER A 64 7.74 -9.48 10.81
C SER A 64 8.86 -8.69 11.48
N SER A 65 9.53 -7.78 10.77
CA SER A 65 10.58 -6.96 11.36
C SER A 65 9.98 -5.99 12.37
N TRP A 66 8.90 -5.29 11.99
CA TRP A 66 8.15 -4.40 12.88
C TRP A 66 7.66 -5.11 14.15
N PHE A 67 7.05 -6.29 14.02
CA PHE A 67 6.60 -7.06 15.20
C PHE A 67 7.73 -7.50 16.13
N LYS A 68 8.94 -7.71 15.61
CA LYS A 68 10.09 -8.18 16.40
C LYS A 68 10.87 -7.06 17.06
N SER A 69 10.98 -5.91 16.40
CA SER A 69 11.86 -4.82 16.82
C SER A 69 11.14 -3.56 17.27
N GLY A 70 9.88 -3.35 16.85
CA GLY A 70 9.14 -2.11 17.08
C GLY A 70 9.70 -0.89 16.33
N LEU A 71 10.59 -1.11 15.35
CA LEU A 71 11.25 -0.04 14.60
C LEU A 71 10.26 0.77 13.75
N HIS A 72 10.47 2.08 13.73
CA HIS A 72 9.76 2.99 12.83
C HIS A 72 10.15 2.71 11.38
N ALA A 73 9.29 3.07 10.42
CA ALA A 73 9.54 2.77 9.01
C ALA A 73 10.88 3.32 8.47
N ASN A 74 11.36 4.46 8.97
CA ASN A 74 12.68 5.02 8.63
C ASN A 74 13.88 4.19 9.11
N GLU A 75 13.66 3.21 9.97
CA GLU A 75 14.69 2.33 10.53
C GLU A 75 14.60 0.90 9.96
N ARG A 76 13.59 0.61 9.12
CA ARG A 76 13.39 -0.73 8.53
C ARG A 76 14.04 -0.84 7.16
N ALA A 77 14.70 -1.96 6.92
CA ALA A 77 15.31 -2.26 5.63
C ALA A 77 14.24 -2.60 4.57
N GLY A 78 14.47 -2.20 3.32
CA GLY A 78 13.54 -2.45 2.22
C GLY A 78 12.38 -1.44 2.13
N LEU A 79 12.48 -0.32 2.87
CA LEU A 79 11.62 0.85 2.73
C LEU A 79 12.43 2.03 2.22
N GLU A 80 11.94 2.68 1.17
CA GLU A 80 12.49 3.92 0.64
C GLU A 80 11.57 5.08 0.97
N GLU A 81 12.13 6.21 1.43
CA GLU A 81 11.34 7.40 1.70
C GLU A 81 10.95 8.08 0.39
N GLU A 82 9.67 8.41 0.26
CA GLU A 82 9.11 9.20 -0.82
C GLU A 82 8.31 10.37 -0.24
N LYS A 83 8.03 11.39 -1.07
CA LYS A 83 7.30 12.59 -0.64
C LYS A 83 6.07 12.85 -1.48
N THR A 84 4.97 13.19 -0.82
CA THR A 84 3.77 13.68 -1.50
C THR A 84 4.05 15.04 -2.14
N ALA A 85 3.15 15.48 -3.04
CA ALA A 85 3.23 16.84 -3.62
C ALA A 85 3.16 17.96 -2.56
N LYS A 86 2.70 17.66 -1.34
CA LYS A 86 2.67 18.58 -0.19
C LYS A 86 3.91 18.49 0.70
N GLY A 87 4.84 17.59 0.40
CA GLY A 87 6.09 17.38 1.14
C GLY A 87 5.96 16.42 2.34
N GLU A 88 4.83 15.72 2.47
CA GLU A 88 4.63 14.71 3.52
C GLU A 88 5.38 13.42 3.16
N SER A 89 6.07 12.82 4.13
CA SER A 89 6.81 11.59 3.91
C SER A 89 5.89 10.37 3.91
N TYR A 90 6.17 9.44 3.01
CA TYR A 90 5.63 8.09 3.01
C TYR A 90 6.72 7.11 2.59
N TRP A 91 6.47 5.81 2.73
CA TRP A 91 7.47 4.78 2.48
C TRP A 91 7.05 3.92 1.30
N ARG A 92 7.96 3.62 0.40
CA ARG A 92 7.74 2.68 -0.70
C ARG A 92 8.51 1.40 -0.42
N ILE A 93 7.83 0.27 -0.48
CA ILE A 93 8.47 -1.04 -0.29
C ILE A 93 9.19 -1.47 -1.59
N THR A 94 10.39 -2.03 -1.45
CA THR A 94 11.27 -2.43 -2.55
C THR A 94 11.68 -3.89 -2.47
#